data_AF-A0A179HMS1-F1
#
_entry.id   AF-A0A179HMS1-F1
#
_cell.length_a   1.000
_cell.length_b   1.000
_cell.length_c   1.000
_cell.angle_alpha   90.00
_cell.angle_beta   90.00
_cell.angle_gamma   90.00
#
_symmetry.space_group_name_H-M   'P 1'
#
loop_
_entity.id
_entity.type
_entity.pdbx_description
1 polymer ?
#
loop_
_entity_poly.entity_id
_entity_poly.type
_entity_poly.pdbx_seq_one_letter_code
_entity_poly.pdbx_strand_id
1 'polypeptide(L)'
;MAQRQPSTPPQPPAFEVRPHPTKGRALHAAAAFPPGAAVHVFAAPALLIPSLPHLALVCAHCLRPGNPRACTRCRAAYYCDAACQAGAWAAGHARECKALRRRQGEPQPQSASQSQSQSQSSKSQQKQKQKQTPGASSRSNDDDSNDTLDDAPSSSSASASSSSGGAARRRPSAGEKVAGRSGAELPTPARALVQALLREDLADALDGLEGHAARRREQSGAAEWREMEIMAMAACAFAGKPVNEKEVRRAVDLLCKIQTNAFHRFDADLGQVGLFLEPTLAMANHSCVPNAMVQFIGRTAVLRAERSIEAGDEIEISYTDYTYPYTMRKEALAQYCFECRCPRCKDNLNVYQVCATTPVAAPPGTSLAPDASSTAQHHSAVIDEATVALAKSNGESATRLIEDWSKPDMAPSRRLQLRAQYSDCRGLVGGELWAVTPVPQVLTEISIYYAEKRNFAFALAVACLIATRADPYRYVAWFHPVRVKNLFMIAKLLAHTAEKSASLSSSVMSPPMRANMDQEAQIKLQEIDQVALCQMLLVMVLRAAPSGVSNEWDLVQPARELLEDIEQLPGREKELSLINAWIKDPATETSKSFFDYAVVQQVNALASLGTAALKMDFGIVF
;
A
#
# COMPACT_ATOMS: atom_id res chain seq x y z
N MET A 1 -44.83 21.39 -19.31
CA MET A 1 -44.66 21.28 -17.84
C MET A 1 -43.91 19.99 -17.56
N ALA A 2 -42.61 20.08 -17.24
CA ALA A 2 -41.82 18.92 -16.87
C ALA A 2 -42.20 18.48 -15.44
N GLN A 3 -42.76 17.27 -15.32
CA GLN A 3 -43.14 16.69 -14.03
C GLN A 3 -41.87 16.48 -13.19
N ARG A 4 -41.80 17.15 -12.04
CA ARG A 4 -40.77 16.90 -11.02
C ARG A 4 -41.00 15.49 -10.46
N GLN A 5 -39.97 14.66 -10.52
CA GLN A 5 -39.96 13.38 -9.82
C GLN A 5 -40.10 13.63 -8.31
N PRO A 6 -40.85 12.79 -7.57
CA PRO A 6 -40.99 12.92 -6.13
C PRO A 6 -39.62 12.72 -5.46
N SER A 7 -39.21 13.70 -4.65
CA SER A 7 -38.00 13.63 -3.85
C SER A 7 -38.11 12.51 -2.83
N THR A 8 -37.23 11.53 -2.91
CA THR A 8 -37.02 10.50 -1.89
C THR A 8 -36.79 11.18 -0.54
N PRO A 9 -37.46 10.76 0.55
CA PRO A 9 -37.22 11.34 1.87
C PRO A 9 -35.73 11.22 2.24
N PRO A 10 -35.15 12.22 2.92
CA PRO A 10 -33.75 12.19 3.30
C PRO A 10 -33.49 10.96 4.17
N GLN A 11 -32.57 10.10 3.73
CA GLN A 11 -32.13 8.97 4.55
C GLN A 11 -31.49 9.51 5.84
N PRO A 12 -31.70 8.85 6.99
CA PRO A 12 -31.01 9.21 8.22
C PRO A 12 -29.49 9.16 7.99
N PRO A 13 -28.72 10.04 8.65
CA PRO A 13 -27.27 10.05 8.49
C PRO A 13 -26.68 8.71 8.93
N ALA A 14 -25.62 8.25 8.25
CA ALA A 14 -24.92 7.02 8.59
C ALA A 14 -24.13 7.12 9.90
N PHE A 15 -23.70 8.33 10.25
CA PHE A 15 -22.90 8.64 11.43
C PHE A 15 -23.10 10.10 11.86
N GLU A 16 -22.62 10.43 13.04
CA GLU A 16 -22.63 11.79 13.60
C GLU A 16 -21.26 12.15 14.19
N VAL A 17 -20.91 13.43 14.18
CA VAL A 17 -19.72 13.94 14.88
C VAL A 17 -20.14 14.39 16.28
N ARG A 18 -19.53 13.80 17.32
CA ARG A 18 -19.83 14.13 18.73
C ARG A 18 -18.53 14.38 19.51
N PRO A 19 -18.58 15.15 20.62
CA PRO A 19 -17.45 15.22 21.55
C PRO A 19 -17.09 13.84 22.10
N HIS A 20 -15.79 13.55 22.21
CA HIS A 20 -15.25 12.36 22.85
C HIS A 20 -14.54 12.77 24.15
N PRO A 21 -14.71 12.04 25.27
CA PRO A 21 -14.17 12.44 26.58
C PRO A 21 -12.67 12.72 26.62
N THR A 22 -11.88 12.05 25.77
CA THR A 22 -10.41 12.14 25.78
C THR A 22 -9.77 12.40 24.42
N LYS A 23 -10.55 12.42 23.33
CA LYS A 23 -10.03 12.49 21.94
C LYS A 23 -10.52 13.74 21.19
N GLY A 24 -11.17 14.67 21.87
CA GLY A 24 -11.73 15.86 21.24
C GLY A 24 -13.07 15.57 20.58
N ARG A 25 -13.11 15.42 19.26
CA ARG A 25 -14.32 15.02 18.52
C ARG A 25 -14.11 13.65 17.90
N ALA A 26 -15.20 12.95 17.66
CA ALA A 26 -15.17 11.62 17.07
C ALA A 26 -16.40 11.38 16.19
N LEU A 27 -16.19 10.59 15.14
CA LEU A 27 -17.25 10.01 14.34
C LEU A 27 -17.91 8.87 15.13
N HIS A 28 -19.23 8.89 15.28
CA HIS A 28 -20.00 7.82 15.92
C HIS A 28 -21.03 7.28 14.94
N ALA A 29 -21.17 5.95 14.86
CA ALA A 29 -22.15 5.33 14.02
C ALA A 29 -23.58 5.70 14.47
N ALA A 30 -24.45 6.06 13.53
CA ALA A 30 -25.86 6.33 13.81
C ALA A 30 -26.75 5.10 13.55
N ALA A 31 -26.18 4.07 12.93
CA ALA A 31 -26.81 2.78 12.66
C ALA A 31 -25.76 1.66 12.80
N ALA A 32 -26.21 0.40 12.85
CA ALA A 32 -25.32 -0.74 12.85
C ALA A 32 -24.79 -1.03 11.43
N PHE A 33 -23.52 -1.44 11.33
CA PHE A 33 -22.86 -1.82 10.09
C PHE A 33 -22.21 -3.21 10.23
N PRO A 34 -22.58 -4.20 9.40
CA PRO A 34 -21.89 -5.48 9.40
C PRO A 34 -20.50 -5.37 8.75
N PRO A 35 -19.60 -6.33 8.99
CA PRO A 35 -18.29 -6.36 8.36
C PRO A 35 -18.40 -6.25 6.83
N GLY A 36 -17.65 -5.31 6.26
CA GLY A 36 -17.59 -5.09 4.82
C GLY A 36 -18.64 -4.13 4.28
N ALA A 37 -19.58 -3.66 5.10
CA ALA A 37 -20.52 -2.62 4.71
C ALA A 37 -19.80 -1.28 4.47
N ALA A 38 -20.23 -0.56 3.43
CA ALA A 38 -19.84 0.83 3.25
C ALA A 38 -20.62 1.68 4.27
N VAL A 39 -19.90 2.26 5.22
CA VAL A 39 -20.45 3.24 6.17
C VAL A 39 -20.82 4.50 5.41
N HIS A 40 -19.90 4.98 4.54
CA HIS A 40 -20.17 6.13 3.68
C HIS A 40 -19.19 6.20 2.48
N VAL A 41 -19.64 6.90 1.43
CA VAL A 41 -18.89 7.10 0.20
C VAL A 41 -18.65 8.60 -0.02
N PHE A 42 -17.41 9.03 0.15
CA PHE A 42 -16.97 10.41 -0.04
C PHE A 42 -16.47 10.61 -1.48
N ALA A 43 -17.38 10.94 -2.39
CA ALA A 43 -17.09 11.10 -3.82
C ALA A 43 -16.63 12.52 -4.22
N ALA A 44 -16.85 13.52 -3.36
CA ALA A 44 -16.56 14.93 -3.62
C ALA A 44 -15.64 15.51 -2.54
N PRO A 45 -14.32 15.19 -2.57
CA PRO A 45 -13.40 15.70 -1.57
C PRO A 45 -13.29 17.22 -1.59
N ALA A 46 -13.15 17.82 -0.41
CA ALA A 46 -12.86 19.24 -0.28
C ALA A 46 -11.56 19.64 -0.99
N LEU A 47 -10.53 18.76 -0.93
CA LEU A 47 -9.27 18.92 -1.63
C LEU A 47 -8.77 17.59 -2.19
N LEU A 48 -8.35 17.59 -3.46
CA LEU A 48 -7.63 16.49 -4.10
C LEU A 48 -6.53 17.09 -4.97
N ILE A 49 -5.27 16.83 -4.63
CA ILE A 49 -4.13 17.36 -5.40
C ILE A 49 -3.08 16.28 -5.68
N PRO A 50 -2.48 16.29 -6.89
CA PRO A 50 -1.32 15.47 -7.17
C PRO A 50 -0.10 15.98 -6.41
N SER A 51 0.77 15.05 -6.05
CA SER A 51 2.07 15.35 -5.45
C SER A 51 3.01 15.98 -6.49
N LEU A 52 3.94 16.82 -6.00
CA LEU A 52 4.89 17.52 -6.86
C LEU A 52 5.68 16.60 -7.81
N PRO A 53 6.24 15.45 -7.37
CA PRO A 53 6.99 14.56 -8.27
C PRO A 53 6.13 13.99 -9.41
N HIS A 54 4.82 13.84 -9.17
CA HIS A 54 3.88 13.14 -10.04
C HIS A 54 2.99 14.05 -10.89
N LEU A 55 3.15 15.38 -10.86
CA LEU A 55 2.25 16.32 -11.55
C LEU A 55 1.98 15.98 -13.03
N ALA A 56 3.01 15.53 -13.75
CA ALA A 56 2.92 15.17 -15.18
C ALA A 56 2.61 13.68 -15.42
N LEU A 57 2.58 12.86 -14.37
CA LEU A 57 2.38 11.41 -14.45
C LEU A 57 0.96 11.00 -14.06
N VAL A 58 0.25 11.85 -13.32
CA VAL A 58 -1.13 11.60 -12.89
C VAL A 58 -2.04 12.76 -13.23
N CYS A 59 -3.33 12.47 -13.44
CA CYS A 59 -4.32 13.52 -13.65
C CYS A 59 -4.58 14.32 -12.37
N ALA A 60 -4.53 15.65 -12.45
CA ALA A 60 -4.83 16.55 -11.34
C ALA A 60 -6.30 16.52 -10.87
N HIS A 61 -7.21 15.91 -11.64
CA HIS A 61 -8.59 15.71 -11.24
C HIS A 61 -8.82 14.33 -10.63
N CYS A 62 -8.45 13.24 -11.32
CA CYS A 62 -8.80 11.87 -10.92
C CYS A 62 -7.66 11.08 -10.28
N LEU A 63 -6.45 11.64 -10.25
CA LEU A 63 -5.19 10.99 -9.83
C LEU A 63 -4.82 9.71 -10.57
N ARG A 64 -5.54 9.34 -11.63
CA ARG A 64 -5.20 8.17 -12.45
C ARG A 64 -3.84 8.40 -13.13
N PRO A 65 -2.91 7.44 -13.04
CA PRO A 65 -1.67 7.47 -13.81
C PRO A 65 -1.92 7.46 -15.31
N GLY A 66 -1.01 8.06 -16.08
CA GLY A 66 -1.06 8.03 -17.54
C GLY A 66 -0.18 9.11 -18.16
N ASN A 67 -0.60 9.59 -19.33
CA ASN A 67 0.06 10.69 -20.05
C ASN A 67 -0.87 11.91 -20.14
N PRO A 68 -1.21 12.55 -19.00
CA PRO A 68 -2.16 13.66 -18.98
C PRO A 68 -1.60 14.91 -19.67
N ARG A 69 -2.48 15.70 -20.28
CA ARG A 69 -2.13 16.93 -21.01
C ARG A 69 -2.11 18.14 -20.08
N ALA A 70 -1.11 18.99 -20.22
CA ALA A 70 -0.99 20.20 -19.42
C ALA A 70 -2.12 21.19 -19.71
N CYS A 71 -2.59 21.88 -18.67
CA CYS A 71 -3.43 23.06 -18.78
C CYS A 71 -2.74 24.11 -19.64
N THR A 72 -3.37 24.50 -20.74
CA THR A 72 -2.79 25.44 -21.72
C THR A 72 -2.48 26.82 -21.13
N ARG A 73 -3.15 27.20 -20.02
CA ARG A 73 -3.01 28.51 -19.37
C ARG A 73 -1.86 28.56 -18.35
N CYS A 74 -1.80 27.64 -17.39
CA CYS A 74 -0.80 27.66 -16.32
C CYS A 74 0.36 26.68 -16.51
N ARG A 75 0.18 25.64 -17.35
CA ARG A 75 1.14 24.55 -17.58
C ARG A 75 1.63 23.83 -16.30
N ALA A 76 0.85 23.91 -15.22
CA ALA A 76 1.20 23.37 -13.89
C ALA A 76 0.16 22.37 -13.33
N ALA A 77 -0.92 22.12 -14.08
CA ALA A 77 -1.91 21.09 -13.81
C ALA A 77 -2.13 20.28 -15.08
N TYR A 78 -2.36 18.97 -14.95
CA TYR A 78 -2.41 18.04 -16.07
C TYR A 78 -3.69 17.19 -16.01
N TYR A 79 -4.33 16.93 -17.16
CA TYR A 79 -5.63 16.24 -17.23
C TYR A 79 -5.62 15.12 -18.26
N CYS A 80 -6.29 14.00 -17.96
CA CYS A 80 -6.48 12.91 -18.94
C CYS A 80 -7.19 13.42 -20.20
N ASP A 81 -8.26 14.19 -19.99
CA ASP A 81 -9.19 14.62 -21.03
C ASP A 81 -9.91 15.94 -20.63
N ALA A 82 -10.78 16.41 -21.53
CA ALA A 82 -11.56 17.64 -21.34
C ALA A 82 -12.55 17.54 -20.17
N ALA A 83 -13.11 16.35 -19.89
CA ALA A 83 -14.02 16.15 -18.77
C ALA A 83 -13.29 16.34 -17.43
N CYS A 84 -12.10 15.75 -17.30
CA CYS A 84 -11.26 15.93 -16.13
C CYS A 84 -10.81 17.39 -15.95
N GLN A 85 -10.49 18.07 -17.04
CA GLN A 85 -10.16 19.50 -16.99
C GLN A 85 -11.35 20.34 -16.51
N ALA A 86 -12.55 20.09 -17.03
CA ALA A 86 -13.76 20.79 -16.62
C ALA A 86 -14.11 20.53 -15.14
N GLY A 87 -14.02 19.27 -14.70
CA GLY A 87 -14.24 18.90 -13.31
C GLY A 87 -13.25 19.56 -12.34
N ALA A 88 -11.96 19.59 -12.69
CA ALA A 88 -10.96 20.31 -11.90
C ALA A 88 -11.18 21.84 -11.91
N TRP A 89 -11.64 22.39 -13.04
CA TRP A 89 -11.96 23.81 -13.15
C TRP A 89 -13.05 24.21 -12.14
N ALA A 90 -14.13 23.44 -12.07
CA ALA A 90 -15.22 23.61 -11.11
C ALA A 90 -14.76 23.39 -9.66
N ALA A 91 -13.92 22.39 -9.41
CA ALA A 91 -13.43 22.05 -8.07
C ALA A 91 -12.43 23.05 -7.47
N GLY A 92 -11.96 24.05 -8.22
CA GLY A 92 -11.10 25.12 -7.68
C GLY A 92 -9.95 25.54 -8.59
N HIS A 93 -9.63 24.76 -9.63
CA HIS A 93 -8.53 25.12 -10.53
C HIS A 93 -8.76 26.46 -11.24
N ALA A 94 -10.01 26.91 -11.44
CA ALA A 94 -10.28 28.23 -12.00
C ALA A 94 -9.60 29.37 -11.21
N ARG A 95 -9.63 29.28 -9.87
CA ARG A 95 -9.02 30.24 -8.94
C ARG A 95 -7.50 30.04 -8.87
N GLU A 96 -7.06 28.79 -8.78
CA GLU A 96 -5.64 28.40 -8.70
C GLU A 96 -4.84 28.71 -9.98
N CYS A 97 -5.45 28.54 -11.17
CA CYS A 97 -4.78 28.66 -12.47
C CYS A 97 -4.09 30.03 -12.64
N LYS A 98 -4.73 31.11 -12.18
CA LYS A 98 -4.16 32.46 -12.23
C LYS A 98 -2.96 32.60 -11.28
N ALA A 99 -3.04 32.03 -10.07
CA ALA A 99 -1.96 32.04 -9.10
C ALA A 99 -0.72 31.32 -9.64
N LEU A 100 -0.89 30.15 -10.25
CA LEU A 100 0.19 29.36 -10.84
C LEU A 100 0.80 30.00 -12.10
N ARG A 101 0.02 30.81 -12.84
CA ARG A 101 0.51 31.54 -14.03
C ARG A 101 1.35 32.76 -13.67
N ARG A 102 0.98 33.49 -12.62
CA ARG A 102 1.49 34.84 -12.29
C ARG A 102 3.00 34.95 -12.05
N ARG A 103 3.71 33.84 -11.82
CA ARG A 103 5.17 33.85 -11.58
C ARG A 103 5.99 33.06 -12.61
N GLN A 104 5.44 32.84 -13.81
CA GLN A 104 6.24 32.45 -14.97
C GLN A 104 7.12 33.65 -15.37
N GLY A 105 8.39 33.67 -14.94
CA GLY A 105 9.38 34.67 -15.36
C GLY A 105 9.93 35.60 -14.26
N GLU A 106 9.50 35.47 -13.00
CA GLU A 106 10.22 36.09 -11.88
C GLU A 106 11.29 35.12 -11.36
N PRO A 107 12.51 35.57 -11.01
CA PRO A 107 13.47 34.70 -10.35
C PRO A 107 12.79 34.14 -9.09
N GLN A 108 12.77 32.82 -8.94
CA GLN A 108 12.48 32.23 -7.63
C GLN A 108 13.39 32.93 -6.61
N PRO A 109 12.90 33.35 -5.43
CA PRO A 109 13.81 33.66 -4.35
C PRO A 109 14.68 32.41 -4.20
N GLN A 110 15.96 32.55 -4.48
CA GLN A 110 16.89 31.44 -4.52
C GLN A 110 16.67 30.64 -3.24
N SER A 111 16.19 29.42 -3.40
CA SER A 111 16.27 28.45 -2.33
C SER A 111 17.74 28.37 -1.97
N ALA A 112 18.11 28.92 -0.82
CA ALA A 112 19.37 28.60 -0.17
C ALA A 112 19.29 27.13 0.30
N SER A 113 19.25 26.19 -0.65
CA SER A 113 19.27 24.75 -0.39
C SER A 113 19.61 23.88 -1.59
N GLN A 114 19.98 24.42 -2.76
CA GLN A 114 20.46 23.59 -3.89
C GLN A 114 21.98 23.60 -4.12
N SER A 115 22.77 24.03 -3.14
CA SER A 115 24.24 23.85 -3.17
C SER A 115 24.85 23.32 -1.86
N GLN A 116 24.05 22.83 -0.91
CA GLN A 116 24.55 22.14 0.29
C GLN A 116 23.64 20.96 0.69
N SER A 117 23.45 20.00 -0.21
CA SER A 117 23.07 18.62 0.16
C SER A 117 24.12 17.59 -0.25
N GLN A 118 25.28 18.05 -0.71
CA GLN A 118 26.51 17.28 -0.81
C GLN A 118 27.57 18.06 -0.04
N SER A 119 28.15 17.45 0.99
CA SER A 119 29.17 17.99 1.92
C SER A 119 28.70 18.69 3.21
N GLN A 120 27.87 18.03 4.03
CA GLN A 120 27.93 18.17 5.51
C GLN A 120 27.11 17.10 6.27
N SER A 121 27.37 15.82 6.01
CA SER A 121 27.16 14.75 7.01
C SER A 121 28.49 14.28 7.62
N SER A 122 29.59 15.00 7.35
CA SER A 122 30.94 14.61 7.77
C SER A 122 31.62 15.80 8.45
N LYS A 123 31.28 16.06 9.72
CA LYS A 123 32.11 16.75 10.75
C LYS A 123 31.30 17.05 12.01
N SER A 124 30.75 16.03 12.65
CA SER A 124 30.36 16.09 14.07
C SER A 124 30.59 14.75 14.78
N GLN A 125 31.61 14.02 14.35
CA GLN A 125 32.22 12.93 15.12
C GLN A 125 33.73 13.01 14.90
N GLN A 126 34.39 13.98 15.54
CA GLN A 126 35.81 13.87 15.90
C GLN A 126 36.22 15.02 16.81
N LYS A 127 36.02 14.83 18.11
CA LYS A 127 36.90 15.39 19.13
C LYS A 127 36.81 14.56 20.40
N GLN A 128 37.47 13.40 20.37
CA GLN A 128 38.12 12.80 21.54
C GLN A 128 39.07 11.71 21.04
N LYS A 129 40.35 12.07 20.88
CA LYS A 129 41.44 11.10 20.78
C LYS A 129 42.65 11.66 21.49
N GLN A 130 43.00 11.05 22.61
CA GLN A 130 44.30 10.92 23.27
C GLN A 130 44.03 9.83 24.33
N LYS A 131 44.74 8.72 24.49
CA LYS A 131 46.12 8.23 24.30
C LYS A 131 45.96 6.69 24.47
N GLN A 132 46.66 5.73 23.84
CA GLN A 132 48.10 5.43 23.87
C GLN A 132 48.34 4.11 23.06
N THR A 133 49.32 4.12 22.15
CA THR A 133 50.36 3.11 21.80
C THR A 133 50.08 1.65 21.34
N PRO A 134 51.03 1.02 20.58
CA PRO A 134 50.74 0.06 19.50
C PRO A 134 51.32 -1.37 19.69
N GLY A 135 50.94 -2.31 18.82
CA GLY A 135 51.53 -3.65 18.77
C GLY A 135 51.23 -4.48 17.50
N ALA A 136 52.11 -4.32 16.51
CA ALA A 136 52.66 -5.27 15.52
C ALA A 136 51.89 -6.49 14.93
N SER A 137 52.24 -6.71 13.64
CA SER A 137 52.39 -7.98 12.90
C SER A 137 51.10 -8.63 12.35
N SER A 138 51.05 -9.31 11.22
CA SER A 138 51.90 -9.49 10.03
C SER A 138 51.15 -10.49 9.12
N ARG A 139 51.54 -10.59 7.84
CA ARG A 139 51.26 -11.69 6.89
C ARG A 139 49.84 -11.71 6.33
N SER A 140 49.60 -12.17 5.10
CA SER A 140 50.39 -12.40 3.89
C SER A 140 49.35 -12.75 2.82
N ASN A 141 49.77 -12.64 1.57
CA ASN A 141 49.09 -13.10 0.36
C ASN A 141 48.39 -14.46 0.52
N ASP A 142 47.35 -14.70 -0.29
CA ASP A 142 47.45 -15.63 -1.42
C ASP A 142 46.14 -15.64 -2.23
N ASP A 143 46.33 -15.37 -3.52
CA ASP A 143 45.91 -16.13 -4.70
C ASP A 143 44.45 -16.49 -5.01
N ASP A 144 44.16 -16.10 -6.26
CA ASP A 144 43.61 -16.90 -7.35
C ASP A 144 42.09 -17.03 -7.56
N SER A 145 41.68 -16.37 -8.66
CA SER A 145 41.09 -16.93 -9.89
C SER A 145 39.98 -17.99 -9.75
N ASN A 146 38.91 -17.96 -10.55
CA ASN A 146 38.88 -17.84 -11.99
C ASN A 146 37.39 -17.77 -12.39
N ASP A 147 36.99 -16.85 -13.27
CA ASP A 147 35.67 -16.95 -13.94
C ASP A 147 35.83 -16.49 -15.40
N THR A 148 35.89 -17.49 -16.29
CA THR A 148 35.91 -17.33 -17.74
C THR A 148 34.50 -17.50 -18.30
N LEU A 149 34.02 -16.40 -18.90
CA LEU A 149 33.46 -16.25 -20.26
C LEU A 149 32.58 -17.38 -20.83
N ASP A 150 31.40 -17.00 -21.34
CA ASP A 150 31.16 -17.08 -22.79
C ASP A 150 29.97 -16.20 -23.23
N ASP A 151 30.28 -15.24 -24.09
CA ASP A 151 29.39 -14.36 -24.85
C ASP A 151 29.58 -14.67 -26.34
N ALA A 152 28.52 -14.94 -27.10
CA ALA A 152 28.51 -14.86 -28.57
C ALA A 152 27.08 -15.05 -29.16
N PRO A 153 26.79 -14.58 -30.40
CA PRO A 153 25.74 -13.58 -30.61
C PRO A 153 24.69 -13.86 -31.71
N SER A 154 23.65 -13.01 -31.70
CA SER A 154 22.85 -12.45 -32.83
C SER A 154 22.13 -13.37 -33.84
N SER A 155 20.79 -13.28 -33.89
CA SER A 155 19.94 -12.76 -35.00
C SER A 155 19.04 -13.90 -35.52
N SER A 156 17.78 -13.77 -35.94
CA SER A 156 16.99 -12.70 -36.54
C SER A 156 15.48 -13.01 -36.40
N SER A 157 14.68 -12.00 -36.71
CA SER A 157 13.22 -11.79 -36.57
C SER A 157 12.24 -12.73 -37.30
N ALA A 158 11.06 -12.95 -36.71
CA ALA A 158 9.75 -12.72 -37.36
C ALA A 158 8.59 -12.74 -36.33
N SER A 159 7.59 -11.92 -36.61
CA SER A 159 6.51 -11.35 -35.78
C SER A 159 5.18 -12.12 -35.76
N ALA A 160 4.43 -12.06 -34.64
CA ALA A 160 3.00 -11.65 -34.59
C ALA A 160 2.44 -11.61 -33.14
N SER A 161 1.94 -10.40 -32.77
CA SER A 161 0.79 -10.03 -31.90
C SER A 161 0.00 -11.11 -31.15
N SER A 162 -0.54 -10.93 -29.94
CA SER A 162 -0.82 -9.72 -29.13
C SER A 162 -1.06 -10.17 -27.68
N SER A 163 -0.23 -9.72 -26.75
CA SER A 163 -0.46 -9.84 -25.32
C SER A 163 -0.18 -8.50 -24.66
N SER A 164 -1.07 -8.08 -23.77
CA SER A 164 -0.98 -6.89 -22.93
C SER A 164 0.12 -7.08 -21.87
N GLY A 165 1.36 -7.20 -22.34
CA GLY A 165 2.56 -7.14 -21.53
C GLY A 165 2.73 -5.73 -20.99
N GLY A 166 2.40 -5.55 -19.71
CA GLY A 166 2.85 -4.40 -18.94
C GLY A 166 4.37 -4.36 -18.99
N ALA A 167 4.91 -3.47 -19.83
CA ALA A 167 6.32 -3.15 -19.80
C ALA A 167 6.69 -2.81 -18.36
N ALA A 168 7.70 -3.51 -17.82
CA ALA A 168 8.37 -3.11 -16.60
C ALA A 168 8.83 -1.65 -16.78
N ARG A 169 8.02 -0.71 -16.31
CA ARG A 169 8.40 0.69 -16.22
C ARG A 169 9.56 0.70 -15.23
N ARG A 170 10.75 0.98 -15.73
CA ARG A 170 11.88 1.37 -14.86
C ARG A 170 11.33 2.39 -13.86
N ARG A 171 11.51 2.10 -12.57
CA ARG A 171 11.43 3.16 -11.54
C ARG A 171 12.29 4.32 -12.06
N PRO A 172 11.74 5.53 -12.25
CA PRO A 172 12.59 6.67 -12.50
C PRO A 172 13.50 6.79 -11.28
N SER A 173 14.81 6.76 -11.50
CA SER A 173 15.75 7.10 -10.44
C SER A 173 15.43 8.53 -9.99
N ALA A 174 15.56 8.80 -8.69
CA ALA A 174 15.42 10.14 -8.13
C ALA A 174 16.50 11.05 -8.76
N GLY A 175 16.21 11.62 -9.93
CA GLY A 175 17.20 12.35 -10.73
C GLY A 175 16.93 12.47 -12.22
N GLU A 176 16.01 11.70 -12.83
CA GLU A 176 15.67 11.89 -14.25
C GLU A 176 14.89 13.21 -14.45
N LYS A 177 15.61 14.24 -14.89
CA LYS A 177 15.03 15.52 -15.33
C LYS A 177 14.11 15.28 -16.52
N VAL A 178 12.80 15.24 -16.26
CA VAL A 178 11.77 15.38 -17.30
C VAL A 178 11.93 16.76 -17.95
N ALA A 179 12.54 16.80 -19.13
CA ALA A 179 12.74 18.01 -19.89
C ALA A 179 11.39 18.67 -20.26
N GLY A 180 11.25 19.98 -20.00
CA GLY A 180 10.15 20.79 -20.54
C GLY A 180 9.10 21.33 -19.56
N ARG A 181 9.42 21.55 -18.27
CA ARG A 181 8.48 22.17 -17.31
C ARG A 181 8.64 23.70 -17.28
N SER A 182 7.57 24.44 -17.63
CA SER A 182 7.54 25.92 -17.68
C SER A 182 6.53 26.55 -16.70
N GLY A 183 5.93 25.76 -15.82
CA GLY A 183 5.03 26.23 -14.75
C GLY A 183 5.74 26.33 -13.40
N ALA A 184 5.22 27.16 -12.49
CA ALA A 184 5.77 27.29 -11.14
C ALA A 184 5.49 26.03 -10.29
N GLU A 185 6.54 25.45 -9.73
CA GLU A 185 6.49 24.25 -8.90
C GLU A 185 6.42 24.62 -7.41
N LEU A 186 5.40 24.12 -6.72
CA LEU A 186 5.23 24.28 -5.27
C LEU A 186 5.30 22.90 -4.60
N PRO A 187 5.91 22.79 -3.41
CA PRO A 187 5.75 21.62 -2.56
C PRO A 187 4.27 21.29 -2.39
N THR A 188 3.93 19.99 -2.37
CA THR A 188 2.53 19.52 -2.31
C THR A 188 1.73 20.20 -1.18
N PRO A 189 2.23 20.32 0.06
CA PRO A 189 1.50 21.02 1.13
C PRO A 189 1.32 22.52 0.88
N ALA A 190 2.31 23.20 0.29
CA ALA A 190 2.21 24.61 -0.07
C ALA A 190 1.16 24.84 -1.18
N ARG A 191 1.07 23.93 -2.16
CA ARG A 191 0.02 23.98 -3.19
C ARG A 191 -1.39 23.75 -2.61
N ALA A 192 -1.52 22.82 -1.66
CA ALA A 192 -2.77 22.63 -0.91
C ALA A 192 -3.17 23.92 -0.17
N LEU A 193 -2.21 24.57 0.47
CA LEU A 193 -2.43 25.83 1.16
C LEU A 193 -2.81 26.96 0.20
N VAL A 194 -2.23 27.04 -1.00
CA VAL A 194 -2.67 28.01 -2.03
C VAL A 194 -4.14 27.82 -2.37
N GLN A 195 -4.62 26.58 -2.52
CA GLN A 195 -6.04 26.31 -2.74
C GLN A 195 -6.89 26.80 -1.55
N ALA A 196 -6.47 26.52 -0.30
CA ALA A 196 -7.17 27.00 0.90
C ALA A 196 -7.22 28.53 1.01
N LEU A 197 -6.14 29.23 0.64
CA LEU A 197 -6.09 30.70 0.67
C LEU A 197 -6.93 31.36 -0.46
N LEU A 198 -7.24 30.61 -1.52
CA LEU A 198 -8.02 31.07 -2.67
C LEU A 198 -9.49 30.64 -2.63
N ARG A 199 -9.85 29.67 -1.78
CA ARG A 199 -11.19 29.07 -1.68
C ARG A 199 -11.71 29.25 -0.26
N GLU A 200 -12.62 30.20 -0.07
CA GLU A 200 -13.28 30.44 1.23
C GLU A 200 -14.01 29.18 1.72
N ASP A 201 -14.68 28.47 0.81
CA ASP A 201 -15.34 27.18 1.09
C ASP A 201 -14.40 26.12 1.68
N LEU A 202 -13.14 26.07 1.23
CA LEU A 202 -12.14 25.15 1.77
C LEU A 202 -11.54 25.65 3.09
N ALA A 203 -11.33 26.96 3.22
CA ALA A 203 -10.85 27.56 4.46
C ALA A 203 -11.85 27.34 5.60
N ASP A 204 -13.14 27.57 5.37
CA ASP A 204 -14.20 27.36 6.35
C ASP A 204 -14.28 25.88 6.75
N ALA A 205 -14.13 24.97 5.79
CA ALA A 205 -14.13 23.54 6.06
C ALA A 205 -12.90 23.08 6.87
N LEU A 206 -11.76 23.77 6.71
CA LEU A 206 -10.55 23.57 7.51
C LEU A 206 -10.65 24.18 8.90
N ASP A 207 -11.41 25.26 9.09
CA ASP A 207 -11.51 25.95 10.39
C ASP A 207 -12.06 25.04 11.49
N GLY A 208 -12.95 24.12 11.11
CA GLY A 208 -13.43 23.07 11.98
C GLY A 208 -12.43 21.95 12.24
N LEU A 209 -11.22 21.92 11.69
CA LEU A 209 -10.25 20.84 11.90
C LEU A 209 -9.17 21.21 12.91
N GLU A 210 -8.64 20.20 13.59
CA GLU A 210 -7.52 20.35 14.50
C GLU A 210 -6.20 20.37 13.72
N GLY A 211 -5.30 21.31 14.01
CA GLY A 211 -4.00 21.44 13.36
C GLY A 211 -2.81 21.30 14.31
N HIS A 212 -3.05 21.34 15.62
CA HIS A 212 -2.03 21.27 16.67
C HIS A 212 -0.89 22.30 16.50
N ALA A 213 -1.15 23.45 15.88
CA ALA A 213 -0.11 24.42 15.51
C ALA A 213 0.80 24.83 16.68
N ALA A 214 0.21 25.10 17.87
CA ALA A 214 0.98 25.45 19.07
C ALA A 214 1.87 24.30 19.55
N ARG A 215 1.30 23.08 19.67
CA ARG A 215 2.04 21.90 20.13
C ARG A 215 3.11 21.47 19.13
N ARG A 216 2.83 21.54 17.83
CA ARG A 216 3.83 21.33 16.76
C ARG A 216 4.96 22.34 16.86
N ARG A 217 4.67 23.62 17.11
CA ARG A 217 5.70 24.64 17.31
C ARG A 217 6.61 24.36 18.49
N GLU A 218 6.06 23.84 19.59
CA GLU A 218 6.82 23.47 20.78
C GLU A 218 7.65 22.20 20.59
N GLN A 219 7.12 21.23 19.84
CA GLN A 219 7.76 19.92 19.63
C GLN A 219 8.76 19.91 18.47
N SER A 220 8.55 20.73 17.45
CA SER A 220 9.42 20.82 16.27
C SER A 220 10.71 21.59 16.58
N GLY A 221 11.78 21.19 15.91
CA GLY A 221 13.01 21.98 15.92
C GLY A 221 12.80 23.36 15.27
N ALA A 222 13.60 24.36 15.65
CA ALA A 222 13.50 25.71 15.10
C ALA A 222 13.63 25.74 13.56
N ALA A 223 14.44 24.85 12.99
CA ALA A 223 14.60 24.69 11.55
C ALA A 223 13.32 24.16 10.87
N GLU A 224 12.72 23.09 11.40
CA GLU A 224 11.49 22.49 10.86
C GLU A 224 10.31 23.48 10.89
N TRP A 225 10.16 24.21 12.00
CA TRP A 225 9.13 25.23 12.09
C TRP A 225 9.36 26.36 11.07
N ARG A 226 10.62 26.73 10.86
CA ARG A 226 10.99 27.74 9.86
C ARG A 226 10.63 27.30 8.43
N GLU A 227 10.77 26.02 8.11
CA GLU A 227 10.32 25.48 6.81
C GLU A 227 8.81 25.63 6.61
N MET A 228 8.01 25.40 7.67
CA MET A 228 6.56 25.64 7.61
C MET A 228 6.23 27.11 7.36
N GLU A 229 6.93 28.04 8.01
CA GLU A 229 6.76 29.47 7.77
C GLU A 229 7.12 29.85 6.33
N ILE A 230 8.20 29.29 5.77
CA ILE A 230 8.61 29.52 4.38
C ILE A 230 7.54 29.01 3.40
N MET A 231 7.02 27.80 3.62
CA MET A 231 5.92 27.25 2.81
C MET A 231 4.66 28.14 2.89
N ALA A 232 4.33 28.65 4.07
CA ALA A 232 3.20 29.55 4.28
C ALA A 232 3.38 30.91 3.60
N MET A 233 4.58 31.50 3.70
CA MET A 233 4.94 32.74 2.99
C MET A 233 4.85 32.56 1.47
N ALA A 234 5.38 31.45 0.95
CA ALA A 234 5.29 31.11 -0.46
C ALA A 234 3.82 30.97 -0.90
N ALA A 235 3.01 30.24 -0.16
CA ALA A 235 1.59 30.09 -0.48
C ALA A 235 0.83 31.44 -0.46
N CYS A 236 1.11 32.32 0.51
CA CYS A 236 0.56 33.68 0.55
C CYS A 236 0.93 34.45 -0.72
N ALA A 237 2.21 34.43 -1.10
CA ALA A 237 2.71 35.11 -2.28
C ALA A 237 2.06 34.60 -3.59
N PHE A 238 1.84 33.29 -3.71
CA PHE A 238 1.14 32.68 -4.85
C PHE A 238 -0.35 33.02 -4.87
N ALA A 239 -1.00 33.00 -3.71
CA ALA A 239 -2.41 33.38 -3.57
C ALA A 239 -2.65 34.90 -3.73
N GLY A 240 -1.59 35.72 -3.79
CA GLY A 240 -1.68 37.18 -3.85
C GLY A 240 -2.12 37.80 -2.52
N LYS A 241 -1.85 37.14 -1.40
CA LYS A 241 -2.03 37.66 -0.04
C LYS A 241 -0.77 38.40 0.41
N PRO A 242 -0.88 39.44 1.26
CA PRO A 242 0.29 40.16 1.74
C PRO A 242 1.15 39.24 2.63
N VAL A 243 2.47 39.28 2.43
CA VAL A 243 3.42 38.48 3.23
C VAL A 243 3.81 39.27 4.47
N ASN A 244 2.89 39.33 5.43
CA ASN A 244 3.12 39.94 6.74
C ASN A 244 2.87 38.91 7.85
N GLU A 245 3.27 39.25 9.07
CA GLU A 245 3.19 38.34 10.23
C GLU A 245 1.79 37.76 10.46
N LYS A 246 0.74 38.57 10.30
CA LYS A 246 -0.65 38.16 10.52
C LYS A 246 -1.09 37.12 9.49
N GLU A 247 -0.90 37.38 8.20
CA GLU A 247 -1.31 36.46 7.14
C GLU A 247 -0.47 35.18 7.15
N VAL A 248 0.84 35.28 7.38
CA VAL A 248 1.72 34.11 7.48
C VAL A 248 1.31 33.23 8.66
N ARG A 249 0.98 33.81 9.83
CA ARG A 249 0.49 33.05 10.98
C ARG A 249 -0.80 32.29 10.65
N ARG A 250 -1.76 32.95 10.00
CA ARG A 250 -3.01 32.30 9.54
C ARG A 250 -2.73 31.18 8.54
N ALA A 251 -1.81 31.41 7.60
CA ALA A 251 -1.44 30.42 6.61
C ALA A 251 -0.71 29.21 7.22
N VAL A 252 0.12 29.41 8.24
CA VAL A 252 0.74 28.32 9.02
C VAL A 252 -0.32 27.50 9.75
N ASP A 253 -1.33 28.14 10.35
CA ASP A 253 -2.45 27.42 11.01
C ASP A 253 -3.20 26.52 10.02
N LEU A 254 -3.58 27.05 8.86
CA LEU A 254 -4.22 26.28 7.79
C LEU A 254 -3.32 25.16 7.26
N LEU A 255 -2.01 25.39 7.13
CA LEU A 255 -1.05 24.36 6.73
C LEU A 255 -0.98 23.22 7.74
N CYS A 256 -0.96 23.54 9.03
CA CYS A 256 -0.97 22.57 10.11
C CYS A 256 -2.25 21.71 10.08
N LYS A 257 -3.42 22.34 9.84
CA LYS A 257 -4.71 21.63 9.63
C LYS A 257 -4.65 20.71 8.42
N ILE A 258 -4.14 21.17 7.27
CA ILE A 258 -3.99 20.34 6.08
C ILE A 258 -3.08 19.13 6.37
N GLN A 259 -1.91 19.35 6.96
CA GLN A 259 -0.95 18.29 7.23
C GLN A 259 -1.43 17.28 8.29
N THR A 260 -2.28 17.71 9.21
CA THR A 260 -2.84 16.83 10.26
C THR A 260 -4.00 15.98 9.75
N ASN A 261 -4.77 16.47 8.76
CA ASN A 261 -6.05 15.86 8.39
C ASN A 261 -6.08 15.28 6.96
N ALA A 262 -5.08 15.56 6.12
CA ALA A 262 -5.05 15.05 4.76
C ALA A 262 -4.57 13.59 4.69
N PHE A 263 -5.28 12.80 3.91
CA PHE A 263 -4.95 11.42 3.58
C PHE A 263 -3.97 11.38 2.40
N HIS A 264 -2.94 10.55 2.52
CA HIS A 264 -2.04 10.26 1.41
C HIS A 264 -2.70 9.35 0.39
N ARG A 265 -2.56 9.70 -0.88
CA ARG A 265 -3.05 8.91 -2.02
C ARG A 265 -1.90 8.11 -2.59
N PHE A 266 -2.07 6.79 -2.65
CA PHE A 266 -1.09 5.86 -3.16
C PHE A 266 -1.57 5.22 -4.47
N ASP A 267 -0.60 5.03 -5.37
CA ASP A 267 -0.69 4.22 -6.56
C ASP A 267 0.30 3.04 -6.42
N ALA A 268 -0.02 1.89 -7.04
CA ALA A 268 0.78 0.68 -6.89
C ALA A 268 2.20 0.83 -7.49
N ASP A 269 2.33 1.55 -8.60
CA ASP A 269 3.60 1.68 -9.32
C ASP A 269 4.33 2.97 -8.96
N LEU A 270 3.57 4.06 -8.74
CA LEU A 270 4.11 5.39 -8.51
C LEU A 270 4.26 5.75 -7.02
N GLY A 271 3.74 4.93 -6.10
CA GLY A 271 3.79 5.21 -4.66
C GLY A 271 2.88 6.39 -4.29
N GLN A 272 3.35 7.32 -3.45
CA GLN A 272 2.53 8.43 -2.98
C GLN A 272 2.31 9.48 -4.09
N VAL A 273 1.16 9.39 -4.76
CA VAL A 273 0.80 10.23 -5.91
C VAL A 273 0.07 11.51 -5.56
N GLY A 274 -0.47 11.68 -4.34
CA GLY A 274 -1.22 12.90 -3.99
C GLY A 274 -1.71 13.01 -2.55
N LEU A 275 -2.52 14.05 -2.32
CA LEU A 275 -3.23 14.32 -1.06
C LEU A 275 -4.73 14.39 -1.31
N PHE A 276 -5.50 13.85 -0.38
CA PHE A 276 -6.96 13.88 -0.32
C PHE A 276 -7.38 14.45 1.04
N LEU A 277 -8.31 15.39 1.08
CA LEU A 277 -8.87 15.91 2.31
C LEU A 277 -10.39 15.91 2.20
N GLU A 278 -11.01 15.26 3.18
CA GLU A 278 -12.44 15.30 3.43
C GLU A 278 -12.66 15.58 4.92
N PRO A 279 -13.05 16.81 5.29
CA PRO A 279 -13.13 17.24 6.70
C PRO A 279 -14.02 16.34 7.56
N THR A 280 -15.11 15.80 7.00
CA THR A 280 -16.00 14.91 7.72
C THR A 280 -15.33 13.57 8.03
N LEU A 281 -14.61 13.00 7.05
CA LEU A 281 -13.85 11.76 7.24
C LEU A 281 -12.69 11.95 8.22
N ALA A 282 -12.06 13.13 8.23
CA ALA A 282 -10.97 13.46 9.14
C ALA A 282 -11.38 13.50 10.64
N MET A 283 -12.68 13.42 10.94
CA MET A 283 -13.17 13.29 12.33
C MET A 283 -13.10 11.86 12.88
N ALA A 284 -12.81 10.86 12.06
CA ALA A 284 -12.65 9.47 12.51
C ALA A 284 -11.31 9.33 13.24
N ASN A 285 -11.34 9.03 14.54
CA ASN A 285 -10.14 8.92 15.36
C ASN A 285 -9.29 7.69 15.04
N HIS A 286 -8.06 7.69 15.59
CA HIS A 286 -7.13 6.60 15.43
C HIS A 286 -7.34 5.44 16.42
N SER A 287 -7.23 4.21 15.91
CA SER A 287 -6.91 3.00 16.68
C SER A 287 -5.96 2.09 15.90
N CYS A 288 -5.04 1.40 16.59
CA CYS A 288 -4.21 0.34 15.98
C CYS A 288 -4.96 -1.01 15.90
N VAL A 289 -6.21 -1.05 16.34
CA VAL A 289 -7.17 -2.15 16.16
C VAL A 289 -8.48 -1.55 15.65
N PRO A 290 -8.47 -0.91 14.47
CA PRO A 290 -9.59 -0.12 13.97
C PRO A 290 -10.84 -0.98 13.77
N ASN A 291 -12.01 -0.35 13.75
CA ASN A 291 -13.26 -0.99 13.33
C ASN A 291 -13.68 -0.61 11.90
N ALA A 292 -13.03 0.39 11.30
CA ALA A 292 -13.24 0.80 9.92
C ALA A 292 -11.92 1.09 9.18
N MET A 293 -11.97 0.99 7.85
CA MET A 293 -10.87 1.33 6.95
C MET A 293 -11.31 2.37 5.92
N VAL A 294 -10.35 3.16 5.44
CA VAL A 294 -10.55 4.04 4.29
C VAL A 294 -9.98 3.37 3.05
N GLN A 295 -10.86 3.01 2.11
CA GLN A 295 -10.48 2.46 0.82
C GLN A 295 -10.64 3.53 -0.26
N PHE A 296 -9.56 3.82 -1.00
CA PHE A 296 -9.64 4.72 -2.15
C PHE A 296 -9.97 3.97 -3.42
N ILE A 297 -11.02 4.41 -4.11
CA ILE A 297 -11.46 3.90 -5.42
C ILE A 297 -11.53 5.09 -6.37
N GLY A 298 -10.61 5.17 -7.33
CA GLY A 298 -10.49 6.35 -8.18
C GLY A 298 -10.28 7.62 -7.36
N ARG A 299 -11.21 8.58 -7.44
CA ARG A 299 -11.17 9.82 -6.61
C ARG A 299 -11.93 9.72 -5.29
N THR A 300 -12.66 8.63 -5.09
CA THR A 300 -13.61 8.44 -4.02
C THR A 300 -12.93 7.78 -2.83
N ALA A 301 -13.25 8.23 -1.61
CA ALA A 301 -12.91 7.51 -0.39
C ALA A 301 -14.14 6.75 0.10
N VAL A 302 -13.99 5.47 0.40
CA VAL A 302 -15.02 4.61 0.95
C VAL A 302 -14.63 4.27 2.37
N LEU A 303 -15.42 4.74 3.34
CA LEU A 303 -15.28 4.33 4.73
C LEU A 303 -16.04 3.01 4.89
N ARG A 304 -15.31 1.92 5.16
CA ARG A 304 -15.84 0.55 5.17
C ARG A 304 -15.60 -0.08 6.53
N ALA A 305 -16.61 -0.73 7.09
CA ALA A 305 -16.49 -1.43 8.36
C ALA A 305 -15.56 -2.65 8.21
N GLU A 306 -14.50 -2.76 9.02
CA GLU A 306 -13.62 -3.95 9.07
C GLU A 306 -14.26 -5.08 9.89
N ARG A 307 -15.05 -4.72 10.90
CA ARG A 307 -15.81 -5.60 11.79
C ARG A 307 -17.20 -5.01 12.04
N SER A 308 -18.04 -5.70 12.80
CA SER A 308 -19.34 -5.14 13.19
C SER A 308 -19.15 -3.82 13.96
N ILE A 309 -19.96 -2.83 13.64
CA ILE A 309 -20.04 -1.53 14.33
C ILE A 309 -21.49 -1.35 14.74
N GLU A 310 -21.76 -1.19 16.03
CA GLU A 310 -23.12 -0.97 16.53
C GLU A 310 -23.50 0.52 16.49
N ALA A 311 -24.80 0.81 16.53
CA ALA A 311 -25.25 2.19 16.64
C ALA A 311 -24.76 2.82 17.96
N GLY A 312 -24.12 3.99 17.87
CA GLY A 312 -23.50 4.67 18.99
C GLY A 312 -22.00 4.39 19.17
N ASP A 313 -21.46 3.36 18.53
CA ASP A 313 -20.02 3.07 18.59
C ASP A 313 -19.20 4.20 17.93
N GLU A 314 -18.04 4.50 18.51
CA GLU A 314 -17.03 5.32 17.84
C GLU A 314 -16.51 4.58 16.61
N ILE A 315 -16.42 5.28 15.47
CA ILE A 315 -15.79 4.77 14.25
C ILE A 315 -14.32 5.20 14.26
N GLU A 316 -13.43 4.20 14.37
CA GLU A 316 -11.99 4.37 14.42
C GLU A 316 -11.33 3.81 13.16
N ILE A 317 -10.43 4.59 12.58
CA ILE A 317 -9.56 4.19 11.46
C ILE A 317 -8.10 4.11 11.93
N SER A 318 -7.20 3.60 11.09
CA SER A 318 -5.76 3.70 11.37
C SER A 318 -5.11 4.85 10.60
N TYR A 319 -4.29 5.65 11.28
CA TYR A 319 -3.54 6.76 10.69
C TYR A 319 -2.13 6.33 10.23
N THR A 320 -1.73 5.11 10.58
CA THR A 320 -0.45 4.50 10.25
C THR A 320 -0.67 3.07 9.74
N ASP A 321 0.37 2.43 9.23
CA ASP A 321 0.34 0.98 9.04
C ASP A 321 0.21 0.32 10.41
N TYR A 322 -0.99 -0.13 10.73
CA TYR A 322 -1.25 -0.74 12.01
C TYR A 322 -0.52 -2.08 12.13
N THR A 323 -0.02 -2.71 11.07
CA THR A 323 0.73 -3.99 11.14
C THR A 323 2.17 -3.83 11.65
N TYR A 324 2.66 -2.60 11.79
CA TYR A 324 4.00 -2.31 12.30
C TYR A 324 4.20 -2.61 13.80
N PRO A 325 5.44 -2.81 14.27
CA PRO A 325 5.79 -2.91 15.69
C PRO A 325 5.44 -1.65 16.51
N TYR A 326 5.41 -1.76 17.83
CA TYR A 326 4.91 -0.68 18.71
C TYR A 326 5.67 0.63 18.58
N THR A 327 7.01 0.57 18.62
CA THR A 327 7.87 1.75 18.47
C THR A 327 7.62 2.47 17.14
N MET A 328 7.56 1.72 16.02
CA MET A 328 7.30 2.27 14.69
C MET A 328 5.93 2.92 14.57
N ARG A 329 4.88 2.31 15.16
CA ARG A 329 3.54 2.92 15.21
C ARG A 329 3.56 4.21 16.04
N LYS A 330 4.24 4.22 17.19
CA LYS A 330 4.35 5.42 18.05
C LYS A 330 5.07 6.56 17.33
N GLU A 331 6.18 6.26 16.65
CA GLU A 331 6.95 7.23 15.86
C GLU A 331 6.09 7.81 14.72
N ALA A 332 5.40 6.95 13.95
CA ALA A 332 4.52 7.38 12.86
C ALA A 332 3.33 8.26 13.33
N LEU A 333 2.85 8.03 14.56
CA LEU A 333 1.75 8.80 15.16
C LEU A 333 2.19 10.12 15.81
N ALA A 334 3.49 10.33 16.03
CA ALA A 334 4.00 11.52 16.72
C ALA A 334 3.56 12.83 16.05
N GLN A 335 3.44 12.84 14.72
CA GLN A 335 2.97 13.99 13.93
C GLN A 335 1.53 14.43 14.26
N TYR A 336 0.70 13.56 14.82
CA TYR A 336 -0.68 13.86 15.22
C TYR A 336 -0.75 14.35 16.68
N CYS A 337 0.40 14.50 17.34
CA CYS A 337 0.52 15.13 18.64
C CYS A 337 -0.34 14.49 19.75
N PHE A 338 -0.56 13.18 19.71
CA PHE A 338 -1.23 12.40 20.75
C PHE A 338 -0.49 11.08 21.03
N GLU A 339 -0.80 10.44 22.16
CA GLU A 339 -0.32 9.09 22.47
C GLU A 339 -1.46 8.07 22.34
N CYS A 340 -1.27 7.04 21.52
CA CYS A 340 -2.29 6.02 21.30
C CYS A 340 -2.43 5.10 22.52
N ARG A 341 -3.65 4.99 23.04
CA ARG A 341 -4.00 4.15 24.19
C ARG A 341 -4.96 3.01 23.85
N CYS A 342 -5.08 2.66 22.57
CA CYS A 342 -5.88 1.51 22.14
C CYS A 342 -5.33 0.20 22.78
N PRO A 343 -6.14 -0.89 22.86
CA PRO A 343 -5.73 -2.13 23.50
C PRO A 343 -4.37 -2.65 23.01
N ARG A 344 -4.12 -2.59 21.70
CA ARG A 344 -2.84 -3.03 21.13
C ARG A 344 -1.63 -2.21 21.58
N CYS A 345 -1.77 -0.90 21.73
CA CYS A 345 -0.66 -0.06 22.19
C CYS A 345 -0.48 -0.16 23.71
N LYS A 346 -1.58 -0.22 24.46
CA LYS A 346 -1.58 -0.38 25.92
C LYS A 346 -0.85 -1.65 26.35
N ASP A 347 -1.17 -2.78 25.71
CA ASP A 347 -0.64 -4.09 26.10
C ASP A 347 0.54 -4.54 25.20
N ASN A 348 1.00 -3.65 24.30
CA ASN A 348 2.04 -3.92 23.30
C ASN A 348 1.82 -5.25 22.56
N LEU A 349 0.62 -5.45 22.00
CA LEU A 349 0.25 -6.71 21.35
C LEU A 349 0.92 -6.86 19.98
N ASN A 350 1.39 -8.07 19.68
CA ASN A 350 1.82 -8.46 18.34
C ASN A 350 0.60 -8.77 17.44
N VAL A 351 0.81 -8.93 16.13
CA VAL A 351 -0.27 -9.15 15.15
C VAL A 351 -1.10 -10.42 15.41
N TYR A 352 -0.48 -11.51 15.87
CA TYR A 352 -1.20 -12.75 16.18
C TYR A 352 -2.11 -12.58 17.40
N GLN A 353 -1.64 -11.88 18.44
CA GLN A 353 -2.46 -11.56 19.62
C GLN A 353 -3.66 -10.67 19.26
N VAL A 354 -3.48 -9.73 18.34
CA VAL A 354 -4.58 -8.90 17.83
C VAL A 354 -5.58 -9.74 17.03
N CYS A 355 -5.11 -10.63 16.14
CA CYS A 355 -5.96 -11.53 15.37
C CYS A 355 -6.77 -12.49 16.26
N ALA A 356 -6.16 -13.00 17.34
CA ALA A 356 -6.80 -13.89 18.31
C ALA A 356 -7.94 -13.23 19.11
N THR A 357 -7.84 -11.90 19.33
CA THR A 357 -8.76 -11.12 20.17
C THR A 357 -9.78 -10.31 19.37
N THR A 358 -9.61 -10.21 18.06
CA THR A 358 -10.46 -9.39 17.17
C THR A 358 -11.01 -10.23 16.01
N PRO A 359 -11.85 -11.25 16.29
CA PRO A 359 -12.34 -12.13 15.24
C PRO A 359 -13.28 -11.41 14.27
N VAL A 360 -13.11 -11.69 12.97
CA VAL A 360 -14.04 -11.28 11.92
C VAL A 360 -14.46 -12.53 11.16
N ALA A 361 -15.74 -12.87 11.23
CA ALA A 361 -16.27 -14.02 10.52
C ALA A 361 -16.17 -13.83 9.00
N ALA A 362 -15.54 -14.79 8.33
CA ALA A 362 -15.54 -14.86 6.88
C ALA A 362 -16.77 -15.66 6.40
N PRO A 363 -17.59 -15.15 5.47
CA PRO A 363 -18.61 -15.94 4.82
C PRO A 363 -17.99 -17.20 4.15
N PRO A 364 -18.73 -18.31 4.05
CA PRO A 364 -18.25 -19.51 3.37
C PRO A 364 -17.68 -19.22 1.99
N GLY A 365 -16.52 -19.80 1.67
CA GLY A 365 -15.90 -19.64 0.35
C GLY A 365 -15.32 -18.25 0.04
N THR A 366 -14.99 -17.44 1.04
CA THR A 366 -14.44 -16.08 0.82
C THR A 366 -13.02 -15.86 1.37
N SER A 367 -12.49 -16.81 2.14
CA SER A 367 -11.20 -16.69 2.83
C SER A 367 -10.37 -17.96 2.65
N LEU A 368 -9.06 -17.80 2.42
CA LEU A 368 -8.09 -18.90 2.44
C LEU A 368 -7.79 -19.44 3.84
N ALA A 369 -8.14 -18.68 4.87
CA ALA A 369 -7.99 -19.04 6.28
C ALA A 369 -9.23 -18.56 7.04
N PRO A 370 -10.38 -19.25 6.89
CA PRO A 370 -11.63 -18.87 7.56
C PRO A 370 -11.51 -18.91 9.09
N ASP A 371 -10.65 -19.79 9.61
CA ASP A 371 -10.47 -20.03 11.05
C ASP A 371 -9.25 -19.28 11.63
N ALA A 372 -8.71 -18.28 10.92
CA ALA A 372 -7.45 -17.61 11.30
C ALA A 372 -7.42 -17.11 12.74
N SER A 373 -8.53 -16.53 13.23
CA SER A 373 -8.61 -16.04 14.62
C SER A 373 -8.59 -17.18 15.65
N SER A 374 -9.32 -18.28 15.41
CA SER A 374 -9.27 -19.46 16.29
C SER A 374 -7.93 -20.18 16.23
N THR A 375 -7.29 -20.23 15.05
CA THR A 375 -5.92 -20.73 14.91
C THR A 375 -4.93 -19.84 15.67
N ALA A 376 -5.10 -18.51 15.61
CA ALA A 376 -4.24 -17.56 16.31
C ALA A 376 -4.30 -17.73 17.84
N GLN A 377 -5.45 -18.11 18.41
CA GLN A 377 -5.60 -18.37 19.86
C GLN A 377 -4.66 -19.47 20.38
N HIS A 378 -4.25 -20.39 19.52
CA HIS A 378 -3.36 -21.50 19.85
C HIS A 378 -1.94 -21.31 19.29
N HIS A 379 -1.68 -20.19 18.61
CA HIS A 379 -0.39 -19.92 17.99
C HIS A 379 0.67 -19.60 19.05
N SER A 380 1.90 -20.09 18.88
CA SER A 380 3.01 -19.86 19.81
C SER A 380 3.23 -18.38 20.13
N ALA A 381 3.15 -17.52 19.12
CA ALA A 381 3.17 -16.06 19.27
C ALA A 381 2.02 -15.43 20.10
N VAL A 382 1.11 -16.24 20.66
CA VAL A 382 0.04 -15.83 21.58
C VAL A 382 0.19 -16.51 22.94
N ILE A 383 0.46 -17.81 22.96
CA ILE A 383 0.45 -18.63 24.19
C ILE A 383 1.83 -18.84 24.83
N ASP A 384 2.92 -18.66 24.08
CA ASP A 384 4.29 -18.87 24.57
C ASP A 384 5.00 -17.53 24.76
N GLU A 385 5.38 -17.21 26.00
CA GLU A 385 5.98 -15.93 26.36
C GLU A 385 7.30 -15.66 25.62
N ALA A 386 8.11 -16.70 25.38
CA ALA A 386 9.37 -16.57 24.67
C ALA A 386 9.14 -16.18 23.19
N THR A 387 8.19 -16.82 22.53
CA THR A 387 7.82 -16.50 21.15
C THR A 387 7.13 -15.14 21.04
N VAL A 388 6.30 -14.77 22.02
CA VAL A 388 5.70 -13.43 22.12
C VAL A 388 6.81 -12.37 22.22
N ALA A 389 7.82 -12.57 23.06
CA ALA A 389 8.95 -11.67 23.19
C ALA A 389 9.76 -11.59 21.89
N LEU A 390 10.05 -12.73 21.27
CA LEU A 390 10.75 -12.85 19.99
C LEU A 390 10.05 -12.06 18.88
N ALA A 391 8.73 -12.20 18.76
CA ALA A 391 7.92 -11.49 17.78
C ALA A 391 8.02 -9.97 17.92
N LYS A 392 8.06 -9.47 19.17
CA LYS A 392 8.18 -8.03 19.44
C LYS A 392 9.60 -7.54 19.16
N SER A 393 10.62 -8.14 19.80
CA SER A 393 12.01 -7.66 19.72
C SER A 393 12.60 -7.79 18.31
N ASN A 394 12.37 -8.93 17.65
CA ASN A 394 12.94 -9.17 16.33
C ASN A 394 12.14 -8.44 15.26
N GLY A 395 10.83 -8.27 15.44
CA GLY A 395 10.01 -7.43 14.57
C GLY A 395 10.50 -5.98 14.56
N GLU A 396 10.75 -5.40 15.73
CA GLU A 396 11.32 -4.06 15.87
C GLU A 396 12.71 -3.96 15.24
N SER A 397 13.61 -4.87 15.61
CA SER A 397 15.00 -4.83 15.15
C SER A 397 15.12 -5.00 13.63
N ALA A 398 14.42 -5.99 13.06
CA ALA A 398 14.45 -6.24 11.62
C ALA A 398 13.82 -5.10 10.81
N THR A 399 12.74 -4.49 11.31
CA THR A 399 12.10 -3.34 10.63
C THR A 399 13.08 -2.17 10.49
N ARG A 400 13.78 -1.81 11.57
CA ARG A 400 14.78 -0.71 11.55
C ARG A 400 15.94 -0.99 10.60
N LEU A 401 16.47 -2.22 10.61
CA LEU A 401 17.54 -2.62 9.70
C LEU A 401 17.11 -2.48 8.22
N ILE A 402 15.89 -2.90 7.89
CA ILE A 402 15.38 -2.87 6.52
C ILE A 402 15.09 -1.44 6.03
N GLU A 403 14.64 -0.55 6.91
CA GLU A 403 14.50 0.87 6.58
C GLU A 403 15.87 1.51 6.23
N ASP A 404 16.95 1.11 6.91
CA ASP A 404 18.30 1.58 6.60
C ASP A 404 18.81 1.09 5.23
N TRP A 405 18.42 -0.12 4.79
CA TRP A 405 18.74 -0.64 3.45
C TRP A 405 18.11 0.15 2.29
N SER A 406 17.13 1.01 2.56
CA SER A 406 16.44 1.79 1.53
C SER A 406 17.24 3.03 1.08
N LYS A 407 18.43 3.26 1.63
CA LYS A 407 19.31 4.40 1.30
C LYS A 407 20.10 4.15 -0.01
N PRO A 408 20.14 5.09 -0.98
CA PRO A 408 20.66 4.85 -2.34
C PRO A 408 22.16 4.53 -2.45
N ASP A 409 22.98 4.96 -1.49
CA ASP A 409 24.42 5.07 -1.66
C ASP A 409 25.21 3.75 -1.50
N MET A 410 24.54 2.63 -1.20
CA MET A 410 25.21 1.35 -0.89
C MET A 410 24.41 0.12 -1.38
N ALA A 411 23.84 0.15 -2.59
CA ALA A 411 23.00 -0.98 -3.05
C ALA A 411 23.84 -2.09 -3.72
N PRO A 412 24.06 -3.26 -3.09
CA PRO A 412 24.50 -4.45 -3.80
C PRO A 412 23.43 -4.89 -4.83
N SER A 413 23.69 -5.94 -5.63
CA SER A 413 22.67 -6.46 -6.54
C SER A 413 21.35 -6.73 -5.81
N ARG A 414 20.19 -6.52 -6.47
CA ARG A 414 18.86 -6.69 -5.85
C ARG A 414 18.73 -8.03 -5.12
N ARG A 415 19.32 -9.10 -5.66
CA ARG A 415 19.36 -10.43 -5.02
C ARG A 415 20.12 -10.43 -3.69
N LEU A 416 21.29 -9.80 -3.64
CA LEU A 416 22.09 -9.69 -2.40
C LEU A 416 21.38 -8.86 -1.34
N GLN A 417 20.72 -7.76 -1.74
CA GLN A 417 19.89 -6.96 -0.85
C GLN A 417 18.76 -7.79 -0.25
N LEU A 418 17.97 -8.49 -1.08
CA LEU A 418 16.88 -9.34 -0.60
C LEU A 418 17.37 -10.47 0.32
N ARG A 419 18.54 -11.03 0.03
CA ARG A 419 19.16 -12.04 0.90
C ARG A 419 19.57 -11.47 2.26
N ALA A 420 20.13 -10.28 2.30
CA ALA A 420 20.46 -9.60 3.55
C ALA A 420 19.19 -9.31 4.36
N GLN A 421 18.17 -8.72 3.74
CA GLN A 421 16.89 -8.41 4.39
C GLN A 421 16.18 -9.66 4.92
N TYR A 422 16.21 -10.76 4.17
CA TYR A 422 15.65 -12.04 4.61
C TYR A 422 16.45 -12.64 5.79
N SER A 423 17.78 -12.52 5.77
CA SER A 423 18.67 -12.92 6.87
C SER A 423 18.45 -12.09 8.15
N ASP A 424 18.16 -10.79 8.00
CA ASP A 424 17.79 -9.91 9.12
C ASP A 424 16.47 -10.37 9.77
N CYS A 425 15.61 -11.06 9.02
CA CYS A 425 14.37 -11.65 9.50
C CYS A 425 14.51 -13.07 10.08
N ARG A 426 15.73 -13.63 10.17
CA ARG A 426 15.93 -15.07 10.46
C ARG A 426 15.27 -15.59 11.72
N GLY A 427 15.28 -14.82 12.80
CA GLY A 427 14.65 -15.22 14.06
C GLY A 427 13.12 -15.28 13.95
N LEU A 428 12.52 -14.39 13.15
CA LEU A 428 11.08 -14.41 12.89
C LEU A 428 10.71 -15.60 12.00
N VAL A 429 11.45 -15.82 10.92
CA VAL A 429 11.24 -16.95 9.99
C VAL A 429 11.41 -18.29 10.70
N GLY A 430 12.43 -18.44 11.55
CA GLY A 430 12.67 -19.66 12.33
C GLY A 430 11.60 -19.97 13.37
N GLY A 431 10.95 -18.93 13.91
CA GLY A 431 9.78 -19.07 14.79
C GLY A 431 8.44 -19.16 14.07
N GLU A 432 8.43 -19.31 12.73
CA GLU A 432 7.24 -19.30 11.89
C GLU A 432 6.35 -18.04 12.04
N LEU A 433 6.98 -16.90 12.39
CA LEU A 433 6.34 -15.61 12.62
C LEU A 433 6.11 -14.83 11.33
N TRP A 434 5.54 -15.48 10.32
CA TRP A 434 5.38 -14.97 8.96
C TRP A 434 4.58 -13.66 8.87
N ALA A 435 3.67 -13.41 9.81
CA ALA A 435 2.83 -12.21 9.84
C ALA A 435 3.53 -10.98 10.45
N VAL A 436 4.65 -11.17 11.15
CA VAL A 436 5.35 -10.09 11.86
C VAL A 436 6.15 -9.25 10.85
N THR A 437 5.86 -7.95 10.80
CA THR A 437 6.65 -6.98 10.03
C THR A 437 8.13 -7.05 10.47
N PRO A 438 9.09 -7.10 9.52
CA PRO A 438 8.94 -6.82 8.09
C PRO A 438 8.91 -8.08 7.18
N VAL A 439 8.69 -9.29 7.74
CA VAL A 439 8.71 -10.55 6.96
C VAL A 439 7.80 -10.48 5.73
N PRO A 440 6.51 -10.10 5.83
CA PRO A 440 5.63 -10.03 4.66
C PRO A 440 6.14 -9.08 3.56
N GLN A 441 6.74 -7.94 3.93
CA GLN A 441 7.27 -6.96 3.00
C GLN A 441 8.47 -7.54 2.23
N VAL A 442 9.39 -8.19 2.94
CA VAL A 442 10.55 -8.87 2.32
C VAL A 442 10.09 -10.00 1.40
N LEU A 443 9.11 -10.81 1.83
CA LEU A 443 8.57 -11.88 0.99
C LEU A 443 7.87 -11.35 -0.27
N THR A 444 7.19 -10.22 -0.18
CA THR A 444 6.55 -9.56 -1.33
C THR A 444 7.60 -9.17 -2.36
N GLU A 445 8.70 -8.53 -1.93
CA GLU A 445 9.80 -8.16 -2.82
C GLU A 445 10.52 -9.38 -3.41
N ILE A 446 10.66 -10.47 -2.65
CA ILE A 446 11.20 -11.73 -3.16
C ILE A 446 10.28 -12.34 -4.23
N SER A 447 8.96 -12.36 -4.01
CA SER A 447 7.99 -12.85 -5.00
C SER A 447 8.05 -12.04 -6.30
N ILE A 448 8.13 -10.71 -6.19
CA ILE A 448 8.32 -9.81 -7.33
C ILE A 448 9.64 -10.11 -8.05
N TYR A 449 10.73 -10.28 -7.31
CA TYR A 449 12.04 -10.63 -7.88
C TYR A 449 11.99 -11.96 -8.66
N TYR A 450 11.32 -12.98 -8.13
CA TYR A 450 11.14 -14.24 -8.86
C TYR A 450 10.33 -14.07 -10.15
N ALA A 451 9.26 -13.29 -10.12
CA ALA A 451 8.46 -12.98 -11.30
C ALA A 451 9.27 -12.22 -12.37
N GLU A 452 10.09 -11.24 -11.96
CA GLU A 452 11.00 -10.52 -12.86
C GLU A 452 12.04 -11.45 -13.51
N LYS A 453 12.47 -12.49 -12.79
CA LYS A 453 13.36 -13.55 -13.30
C LYS A 453 12.61 -14.66 -14.05
N ARG A 454 11.31 -14.50 -14.28
CA ARG A 454 10.42 -15.49 -14.93
C ARG A 454 10.36 -16.84 -14.20
N ASN A 455 10.72 -16.89 -12.92
CA ASN A 455 10.45 -18.04 -12.05
C ASN A 455 9.05 -17.88 -11.42
N PHE A 456 8.02 -18.03 -12.25
CA PHE A 456 6.63 -17.86 -11.82
C PHE A 456 6.19 -18.89 -10.78
N ALA A 457 6.78 -20.10 -10.79
CA ALA A 457 6.47 -21.15 -9.82
C ALA A 457 6.88 -20.72 -8.40
N PHE A 458 8.09 -20.19 -8.21
CA PHE A 458 8.52 -19.71 -6.90
C PHE A 458 7.83 -18.40 -6.52
N ALA A 459 7.60 -17.50 -7.48
CA ALA A 459 6.82 -16.29 -7.25
C ALA A 459 5.42 -16.63 -6.70
N LEU A 460 4.73 -17.58 -7.34
CA LEU A 460 3.43 -18.10 -6.92
C LEU A 460 3.48 -18.76 -5.55
N ALA A 461 4.47 -19.62 -5.31
CA ALA A 461 4.63 -20.32 -4.05
C ALA A 461 4.84 -19.36 -2.86
N VAL A 462 5.66 -18.31 -3.03
CA VAL A 462 5.86 -17.26 -2.03
C VAL A 462 4.61 -16.39 -1.87
N ALA A 463 3.90 -16.06 -2.95
CA ALA A 463 2.63 -15.33 -2.87
C ALA A 463 1.57 -16.11 -2.07
N CYS A 464 1.45 -17.42 -2.30
CA CYS A 464 0.58 -18.32 -1.54
C CYS A 464 0.99 -18.39 -0.05
N LEU A 465 2.29 -18.40 0.25
CA LEU A 465 2.81 -18.35 1.62
C LEU A 465 2.35 -17.08 2.34
N ILE A 466 2.46 -15.92 1.71
CA ILE A 466 2.01 -14.64 2.28
C ILE A 466 0.50 -14.67 2.52
N ALA A 467 -0.28 -15.08 1.51
CA ALA A 467 -1.74 -15.06 1.55
C ALA A 467 -2.36 -16.02 2.59
N THR A 468 -1.62 -17.05 3.00
CA THR A 468 -2.09 -18.07 3.96
C THR A 468 -1.49 -17.92 5.35
N ARG A 469 -0.19 -17.61 5.46
CA ARG A 469 0.54 -17.62 6.75
C ARG A 469 0.81 -16.24 7.32
N ALA A 470 0.63 -15.17 6.55
CA ALA A 470 0.86 -13.80 7.01
C ALA A 470 -0.43 -12.97 7.02
N ASP A 471 -1.04 -12.79 5.84
CA ASP A 471 -2.13 -11.85 5.61
C ASP A 471 -3.37 -12.05 6.52
N PRO A 472 -3.86 -13.27 6.79
CA PRO A 472 -5.02 -13.47 7.67
C PRO A 472 -4.79 -13.02 9.12
N TYR A 473 -3.53 -12.98 9.57
CA TYR A 473 -3.16 -12.53 10.91
C TYR A 473 -2.87 -11.03 10.98
N ARG A 474 -2.54 -10.41 9.84
CA ARG A 474 -2.29 -8.97 9.72
C ARG A 474 -3.58 -8.18 9.50
N TYR A 475 -4.49 -8.76 8.72
CA TYR A 475 -5.72 -8.13 8.26
C TYR A 475 -6.89 -9.11 8.46
N VAL A 476 -7.53 -9.03 9.63
CA VAL A 476 -8.60 -9.97 10.02
C VAL A 476 -9.80 -9.95 9.06
N ALA A 477 -10.11 -8.80 8.48
CA ALA A 477 -11.15 -8.67 7.45
C ALA A 477 -10.72 -9.35 6.14
N TRP A 478 -11.48 -10.38 5.71
CA TRP A 478 -11.20 -11.14 4.47
C TRP A 478 -11.25 -10.30 3.20
N PHE A 479 -12.02 -9.20 3.21
CA PHE A 479 -12.12 -8.23 2.12
C PHE A 479 -11.11 -7.07 2.23
N HIS A 480 -10.13 -7.14 3.14
CA HIS A 480 -9.12 -6.10 3.28
C HIS A 480 -8.35 -5.91 1.95
N PRO A 481 -8.15 -4.68 1.44
CA PRO A 481 -7.59 -4.45 0.11
C PRO A 481 -6.26 -5.15 -0.15
N VAL A 482 -5.39 -5.26 0.85
CA VAL A 482 -4.11 -5.97 0.71
C VAL A 482 -4.32 -7.46 0.44
N ARG A 483 -5.25 -8.11 1.15
CA ARG A 483 -5.58 -9.53 0.95
C ARG A 483 -6.12 -9.77 -0.45
N VAL A 484 -7.05 -8.92 -0.87
CA VAL A 484 -7.69 -9.04 -2.19
C VAL A 484 -6.68 -8.81 -3.31
N LYS A 485 -5.77 -7.85 -3.17
CA LYS A 485 -4.66 -7.64 -4.11
C LYS A 485 -3.76 -8.87 -4.20
N ASN A 486 -3.44 -9.51 -3.07
CA ASN A 486 -2.61 -10.71 -3.06
C ASN A 486 -3.33 -11.94 -3.66
N LEU A 487 -4.65 -12.10 -3.44
CA LEU A 487 -5.44 -13.11 -4.15
C LEU A 487 -5.41 -12.89 -5.67
N PHE A 488 -5.57 -11.64 -6.11
CA PHE A 488 -5.49 -11.29 -7.53
C PHE A 488 -4.09 -11.54 -8.11
N MET A 489 -3.03 -11.26 -7.35
CA MET A 489 -1.65 -11.56 -7.73
C MET A 489 -1.43 -13.07 -7.91
N ILE A 490 -1.94 -13.91 -7.01
CA ILE A 490 -1.89 -15.37 -7.14
C ILE A 490 -2.61 -15.82 -8.42
N ALA A 491 -3.82 -15.30 -8.70
CA ALA A 491 -4.54 -15.61 -9.93
C ALA A 491 -3.74 -15.24 -11.20
N LYS A 492 -3.10 -14.07 -11.21
CA LYS A 492 -2.22 -13.66 -12.33
C LYS A 492 -1.01 -14.58 -12.50
N LEU A 493 -0.39 -15.01 -11.40
CA LEU A 493 0.76 -15.93 -11.45
C LEU A 493 0.35 -17.32 -11.95
N LEU A 494 -0.85 -17.80 -11.57
CA LEU A 494 -1.42 -19.06 -12.07
C LEU A 494 -1.61 -19.04 -13.59
N ALA A 495 -2.03 -17.91 -14.16
CA ALA A 495 -2.18 -17.78 -15.60
C ALA A 495 -0.85 -18.03 -16.35
N HIS A 496 0.29 -17.60 -15.78
CA HIS A 496 1.61 -17.84 -16.36
C HIS A 496 2.11 -19.28 -16.15
N THR A 497 1.83 -19.90 -15.00
CA THR A 497 2.28 -21.27 -14.72
C THR A 497 1.46 -22.31 -15.47
N ALA A 498 0.18 -22.03 -15.75
CA ALA A 498 -0.71 -22.94 -16.49
C ALA A 498 -0.23 -23.13 -17.94
N GLU A 499 0.17 -22.06 -18.62
CA GLU A 499 0.72 -22.12 -20.00
C GLU A 499 1.96 -23.02 -20.06
N LYS A 500 2.88 -22.83 -19.10
CA LYS A 500 4.09 -23.66 -18.99
C LYS A 500 3.75 -25.12 -18.70
N SER A 501 2.84 -25.40 -17.76
CA SER A 501 2.42 -26.77 -17.45
C SER A 501 1.78 -27.47 -18.64
N ALA A 502 0.94 -26.78 -19.41
CA ALA A 502 0.33 -27.31 -20.63
C ALA A 502 1.41 -27.68 -21.66
N SER A 503 2.40 -26.81 -21.89
CA SER A 503 3.50 -27.09 -22.83
C SER A 503 4.37 -28.30 -22.46
N LEU A 504 4.54 -28.57 -21.16
CA LEU A 504 5.33 -29.70 -20.66
C LEU A 504 4.56 -31.02 -20.69
N SER A 505 3.24 -30.98 -20.52
CA SER A 505 2.38 -32.18 -20.58
C SER A 505 2.38 -32.86 -21.97
N SER A 506 2.69 -32.10 -23.02
CA SER A 506 2.89 -32.62 -24.39
C SER A 506 4.27 -33.25 -24.64
N SER A 507 5.19 -33.20 -23.67
CA SER A 507 6.55 -33.75 -23.80
C SER A 507 6.76 -34.95 -22.88
N VAL A 508 7.24 -36.07 -23.43
CA VAL A 508 7.58 -37.26 -22.65
C VAL A 508 8.87 -36.99 -21.87
N MET A 509 8.76 -36.73 -20.58
CA MET A 509 9.93 -36.56 -19.71
C MET A 509 10.34 -37.90 -19.08
N SER A 510 11.58 -38.32 -19.29
CA SER A 510 12.22 -39.39 -18.52
C SER A 510 12.58 -38.87 -17.11
N PRO A 511 12.29 -39.60 -16.02
CA PRO A 511 12.58 -39.11 -14.67
C PRO A 511 14.09 -39.24 -14.36
N PRO A 512 14.78 -38.18 -13.91
CA PRO A 512 16.11 -38.29 -13.35
C PRO A 512 16.06 -38.80 -11.91
N MET A 513 17.17 -39.38 -11.43
CA MET A 513 17.27 -40.05 -10.12
C MET A 513 17.08 -39.13 -8.88
N ARG A 514 17.01 -37.80 -9.04
CA ARG A 514 16.64 -36.81 -7.99
C ARG A 514 16.01 -35.56 -8.63
N ALA A 515 14.81 -35.19 -8.19
CA ALA A 515 14.17 -33.93 -8.61
C ALA A 515 14.87 -32.73 -7.94
N ASN A 516 15.27 -31.72 -8.72
CA ASN A 516 15.60 -30.42 -8.15
C ASN A 516 14.32 -29.69 -7.73
N MET A 517 14.42 -28.64 -6.89
CA MET A 517 13.23 -27.92 -6.37
C MET A 517 12.33 -27.35 -7.48
N ASP A 518 12.90 -26.97 -8.62
CA ASP A 518 12.13 -26.52 -9.78
C ASP A 518 11.27 -27.65 -10.37
N GLN A 519 11.79 -28.88 -10.41
CA GLN A 519 11.04 -30.05 -10.85
C GLN A 519 9.95 -30.43 -9.84
N GLU A 520 10.21 -30.36 -8.53
CA GLU A 520 9.18 -30.57 -7.51
C GLU A 520 8.04 -29.55 -7.64
N ALA A 521 8.39 -28.27 -7.83
CA ALA A 521 7.42 -27.21 -8.08
C ALA A 521 6.57 -27.50 -9.32
N GLN A 522 7.21 -27.97 -10.40
CA GLN A 522 6.53 -28.29 -11.65
C GLN A 522 5.59 -29.48 -11.51
N ILE A 523 6.00 -30.54 -10.80
CA ILE A 523 5.15 -31.72 -10.53
C ILE A 523 3.91 -31.28 -9.74
N LYS A 524 4.09 -30.54 -8.64
CA LYS A 524 2.97 -30.02 -7.85
C LYS A 524 2.01 -29.18 -8.69
N LEU A 525 2.53 -28.32 -9.56
CA LEU A 525 1.71 -27.48 -10.44
C LEU A 525 0.95 -28.30 -11.51
N GLN A 526 1.47 -29.45 -11.93
CA GLN A 526 0.77 -30.35 -12.86
C GLN A 526 -0.37 -31.12 -12.18
N GLU A 527 -0.30 -31.35 -10.88
CA GLU A 527 -1.34 -32.01 -10.08
C GLU A 527 -2.52 -31.07 -9.74
N ILE A 528 -2.29 -29.75 -9.82
CA ILE A 528 -3.30 -28.73 -9.52
C ILE A 528 -4.10 -28.38 -10.78
N ASP A 529 -5.43 -28.35 -10.66
CA ASP A 529 -6.28 -27.68 -11.65
C ASP A 529 -6.11 -26.16 -11.51
N GLN A 530 -5.07 -25.64 -12.15
CA GLN A 530 -4.68 -24.23 -12.07
C GLN A 530 -5.76 -23.30 -12.64
N VAL A 531 -6.53 -23.76 -13.62
CA VAL A 531 -7.57 -22.96 -14.26
C VAL A 531 -8.77 -22.82 -13.33
N ALA A 532 -9.23 -23.92 -12.71
CA ALA A 532 -10.30 -23.85 -11.70
C ALA A 532 -9.87 -23.03 -10.48
N LEU A 533 -8.64 -23.23 -9.99
CA LEU A 533 -8.10 -22.45 -8.89
C LEU A 533 -8.07 -20.95 -9.23
N CYS A 534 -7.55 -20.58 -10.41
CA CYS A 534 -7.53 -19.20 -10.88
C CYS A 534 -8.94 -18.60 -10.94
N GLN A 535 -9.89 -19.32 -11.55
CA GLN A 535 -11.29 -18.91 -11.66
C GLN A 535 -11.92 -18.64 -10.29
N MET A 536 -11.76 -19.55 -9.33
CA MET A 536 -12.33 -19.41 -7.99
C MET A 536 -11.71 -18.24 -7.21
N LEU A 537 -10.39 -18.02 -7.35
CA LEU A 537 -9.71 -16.86 -6.76
C LEU A 537 -10.20 -15.53 -7.34
N LEU A 538 -10.42 -15.45 -8.67
CA LEU A 538 -10.98 -14.26 -9.31
C LEU A 538 -12.41 -13.98 -8.83
N VAL A 539 -13.23 -15.01 -8.64
CA VAL A 539 -14.57 -14.86 -8.03
C VAL A 539 -14.47 -14.33 -6.60
N MET A 540 -13.52 -14.81 -5.79
CA MET A 540 -13.28 -14.27 -4.44
C MET A 540 -12.89 -12.80 -4.47
N VAL A 541 -12.03 -12.38 -5.42
CA VAL A 541 -11.64 -10.97 -5.62
C VAL A 541 -12.87 -10.10 -5.92
N LEU A 542 -13.75 -10.56 -6.81
CA LEU A 542 -14.98 -9.84 -7.17
C LEU A 542 -15.98 -9.77 -6.01
N ARG A 543 -16.12 -10.85 -5.21
CA ARG A 543 -16.97 -10.88 -4.01
C ARG A 543 -16.50 -9.93 -2.91
N ALA A 544 -15.20 -9.62 -2.85
CA ALA A 544 -14.65 -8.71 -1.86
C ALA A 544 -14.87 -7.22 -2.18
N ALA A 545 -15.27 -6.89 -3.41
CA ALA A 545 -15.49 -5.52 -3.85
C ALA A 545 -16.61 -4.82 -3.05
N PRO A 546 -16.42 -3.56 -2.62
CA PRO A 546 -17.46 -2.82 -1.92
C PRO A 546 -18.67 -2.56 -2.83
N SER A 547 -19.87 -2.82 -2.33
CA SER A 547 -21.12 -2.60 -3.05
C SER A 547 -21.31 -1.13 -3.43
N GLY A 548 -21.87 -0.87 -4.62
CA GLY A 548 -22.22 0.48 -5.10
C GLY A 548 -21.08 1.26 -5.77
N VAL A 549 -19.81 0.90 -5.54
CA VAL A 549 -18.63 1.56 -6.12
C VAL A 549 -17.62 0.57 -6.72
N SER A 550 -18.00 -0.71 -6.83
CA SER A 550 -17.13 -1.81 -7.28
C SER A 550 -16.55 -1.61 -8.68
N ASN A 551 -17.30 -1.02 -9.61
CA ASN A 551 -16.89 -0.94 -11.02
C ASN A 551 -15.71 0.03 -11.26
N GLU A 552 -15.45 0.93 -10.32
CA GLU A 552 -14.31 1.85 -10.39
C GLU A 552 -13.06 1.31 -9.70
N TRP A 553 -13.16 0.16 -9.02
CA TRP A 553 -12.01 -0.42 -8.33
C TRP A 553 -11.05 -1.04 -9.35
N ASP A 554 -9.77 -0.69 -9.24
CA ASP A 554 -8.68 -1.04 -10.16
C ASP A 554 -8.47 -2.55 -10.31
N LEU A 555 -8.99 -3.36 -9.39
CA LEU A 555 -8.94 -4.83 -9.46
C LEU A 555 -10.12 -5.45 -10.20
N VAL A 556 -11.29 -4.80 -10.23
CA VAL A 556 -12.53 -5.43 -10.68
C VAL A 556 -12.53 -5.67 -12.18
N GLN A 557 -12.12 -4.67 -12.97
CA GLN A 557 -12.11 -4.80 -14.42
C GLN A 557 -11.09 -5.84 -14.91
N PRO A 558 -9.81 -5.80 -14.48
CA PRO A 558 -8.85 -6.84 -14.85
C PRO A 558 -9.25 -8.25 -14.38
N ALA A 559 -9.92 -8.37 -13.24
CA ALA A 559 -10.41 -9.67 -12.76
C ALA A 559 -11.56 -10.22 -13.62
N ARG A 560 -12.46 -9.36 -14.12
CA ARG A 560 -13.51 -9.75 -15.07
C ARG A 560 -12.94 -10.19 -16.41
N GLU A 561 -11.98 -9.44 -16.95
CA GLU A 561 -11.33 -9.78 -18.22
C GLU A 561 -10.66 -11.16 -18.16
N LEU A 562 -9.88 -11.43 -17.10
CA LEU A 562 -9.28 -12.76 -16.90
C LEU A 562 -10.34 -13.87 -16.71
N LEU A 563 -11.48 -13.55 -16.09
CA LEU A 563 -12.55 -14.53 -15.90
C LEU A 563 -13.24 -14.86 -17.24
N GLU A 564 -13.50 -13.85 -18.07
CA GLU A 564 -14.05 -13.99 -19.42
C GLU A 564 -13.14 -14.84 -20.31
N ASP A 565 -11.81 -14.65 -20.23
CA ASP A 565 -10.84 -15.48 -20.94
C ASP A 565 -10.92 -16.96 -20.51
N ILE A 566 -11.07 -17.21 -19.20
CA ILE A 566 -11.18 -18.57 -18.64
C ILE A 566 -12.50 -19.25 -19.04
N GLU A 567 -13.60 -18.50 -19.13
CA GLU A 567 -14.92 -19.02 -19.52
C GLU A 567 -14.97 -19.46 -20.99
N GLN A 568 -14.08 -18.95 -21.83
CA GLN A 568 -13.98 -19.33 -23.25
C GLN A 568 -13.19 -20.64 -23.48
N LEU A 569 -12.56 -21.20 -22.45
CA LEU A 569 -11.78 -22.44 -22.57
C LEU A 569 -12.69 -23.67 -22.76
N PRO A 570 -12.47 -24.52 -23.79
CA PRO A 570 -13.30 -25.69 -24.05
C PRO A 570 -13.04 -26.84 -23.05
N GLY A 571 -14.02 -27.75 -22.90
CA GLY A 571 -13.84 -29.02 -22.18
C GLY A 571 -13.80 -28.92 -20.65
N ARG A 572 -14.50 -27.93 -20.08
CA ARG A 572 -14.53 -27.64 -18.64
C ARG A 572 -15.92 -27.77 -18.02
N GLU A 573 -16.83 -28.50 -18.66
CA GLU A 573 -18.25 -28.55 -18.29
C GLU A 573 -18.46 -29.06 -16.86
N LYS A 574 -17.66 -30.04 -16.43
CA LYS A 574 -17.74 -30.64 -15.09
C LYS A 574 -17.25 -29.68 -14.02
N GLU A 575 -16.09 -29.05 -14.24
CA GLU A 575 -15.47 -28.07 -13.34
C GLU A 575 -16.38 -26.85 -13.21
N LEU A 576 -16.89 -26.33 -14.33
CA LEU A 576 -17.84 -25.21 -14.35
C LEU A 576 -19.11 -25.52 -13.58
N SER A 577 -19.64 -26.74 -13.66
CA SER A 577 -20.82 -27.15 -12.88
C SER A 577 -20.57 -27.03 -11.36
N LEU A 578 -19.43 -27.54 -10.87
CA LEU A 578 -19.07 -27.46 -9.45
C LEU A 578 -18.78 -26.02 -9.00
N ILE A 579 -18.05 -25.26 -9.81
CA ILE A 579 -17.76 -23.85 -9.55
C ILE A 579 -19.07 -23.04 -9.51
N ASN A 580 -19.98 -23.24 -10.47
CA ASN A 580 -21.26 -22.55 -10.49
C ASN A 580 -22.15 -22.91 -9.30
N ALA A 581 -22.13 -24.17 -8.85
CA ALA A 581 -22.82 -24.58 -7.62
C ALA A 581 -22.27 -23.83 -6.39
N TRP A 582 -20.95 -23.73 -6.25
CA TRP A 582 -20.29 -22.95 -5.20
C TRP A 582 -20.50 -21.43 -5.34
N ILE A 583 -20.58 -20.90 -6.57
CA ILE A 583 -20.90 -19.49 -6.81
C ILE A 583 -22.31 -19.18 -6.27
N LYS A 584 -23.25 -20.07 -6.56
CA LYS A 584 -24.67 -19.93 -6.21
C LYS A 584 -24.91 -20.07 -4.71
N ASP A 585 -24.33 -21.08 -4.07
CA ASP A 585 -24.49 -21.32 -2.63
C ASP A 585 -23.21 -21.91 -2.02
N PRO A 586 -22.28 -21.06 -1.54
CA PRO A 586 -21.04 -21.52 -0.94
C PRO A 586 -21.23 -22.13 0.45
N ALA A 587 -22.43 -22.08 1.05
CA ALA A 587 -22.67 -22.54 2.41
C ALA A 587 -23.05 -24.02 2.50
N THR A 588 -23.42 -24.66 1.40
CA THR A 588 -23.70 -26.11 1.35
C THR A 588 -22.47 -26.93 1.73
N GLU A 589 -22.68 -28.12 2.29
CA GLU A 589 -21.59 -29.02 2.66
C GLU A 589 -20.73 -29.39 1.44
N THR A 590 -21.37 -29.72 0.32
CA THR A 590 -20.69 -30.02 -0.94
C THR A 590 -19.84 -28.85 -1.43
N SER A 591 -20.36 -27.62 -1.41
CA SER A 591 -19.61 -26.44 -1.84
C SER A 591 -18.47 -26.08 -0.88
N LYS A 592 -18.63 -26.32 0.42
CA LYS A 592 -17.55 -26.16 1.42
C LYS A 592 -16.43 -27.16 1.17
N SER A 593 -16.75 -28.45 1.03
CA SER A 593 -15.75 -29.49 0.74
C SER A 593 -15.05 -29.25 -0.60
N PHE A 594 -15.81 -28.84 -1.63
CA PHE A 594 -15.23 -28.49 -2.93
C PHE A 594 -14.29 -27.29 -2.81
N PHE A 595 -14.67 -26.21 -2.12
CA PHE A 595 -13.82 -25.05 -1.90
C PHE A 595 -12.55 -25.40 -1.11
N ASP A 596 -12.68 -26.19 -0.06
CA ASP A 596 -11.53 -26.64 0.73
C ASP A 596 -10.53 -27.43 -0.13
N TYR A 597 -11.02 -28.40 -0.90
CA TYR A 597 -10.20 -29.20 -1.81
C TYR A 597 -9.59 -28.38 -2.95
N ALA A 598 -10.41 -27.62 -3.68
CA ALA A 598 -10.02 -26.96 -4.93
C ALA A 598 -9.22 -25.67 -4.70
N VAL A 599 -9.39 -25.02 -3.54
CA VAL A 599 -8.74 -23.73 -3.23
C VAL A 599 -7.81 -23.85 -2.03
N VAL A 600 -8.35 -24.14 -0.84
CA VAL A 600 -7.59 -24.02 0.42
C VAL A 600 -6.40 -25.00 0.44
N GLN A 601 -6.64 -26.28 0.15
CA GLN A 601 -5.59 -27.29 0.13
C GLN A 601 -4.52 -27.01 -0.93
N GLN A 602 -4.92 -26.59 -2.13
CA GLN A 602 -3.99 -26.31 -3.23
C GLN A 602 -3.10 -25.10 -2.92
N VAL A 603 -3.69 -24.01 -2.41
CA VAL A 603 -2.92 -22.82 -2.01
C VAL A 603 -1.99 -23.13 -0.83
N ASN A 604 -2.42 -23.95 0.13
CA ASN A 604 -1.56 -24.41 1.24
C ASN A 604 -0.41 -25.31 0.79
N ALA A 605 -0.64 -26.18 -0.20
CA ALA A 605 0.40 -26.99 -0.81
C ALA A 605 1.47 -26.12 -1.49
N LEU A 606 1.05 -25.09 -2.24
CA LEU A 606 1.94 -24.09 -2.84
C LEU A 606 2.66 -23.22 -1.80
N ALA A 607 2.00 -22.85 -0.70
CA ALA A 607 2.62 -22.12 0.40
C ALA A 607 3.76 -22.91 1.06
N SER A 608 3.58 -24.23 1.22
CA SER A 608 4.61 -25.12 1.75
C SER A 608 5.83 -25.20 0.81
N LEU A 609 5.59 -25.27 -0.50
CA LEU A 609 6.64 -25.15 -1.50
C LEU A 609 7.38 -23.81 -1.40
N GLY A 610 6.68 -22.71 -1.13
CA GLY A 610 7.29 -21.38 -0.96
C GLY A 610 8.29 -21.34 0.18
N THR A 611 7.99 -22.03 1.29
CA THR A 611 8.92 -22.16 2.41
C THR A 611 10.20 -22.93 2.01
N ALA A 612 10.06 -23.99 1.23
CA ALA A 612 11.19 -24.78 0.74
C ALA A 612 12.06 -23.97 -0.26
N ALA A 613 11.42 -23.26 -1.19
CA ALA A 613 12.10 -22.39 -2.16
C ALA A 613 12.92 -21.30 -1.46
N LEU A 614 12.35 -20.62 -0.46
CA LEU A 614 13.07 -19.61 0.31
C LEU A 614 14.27 -20.18 1.06
N LYS A 615 14.13 -21.36 1.68
CA LYS A 615 15.25 -22.05 2.35
C LYS A 615 16.36 -22.40 1.38
N MET A 616 16.04 -22.83 0.16
CA MET A 616 17.04 -23.13 -0.88
C MET A 616 17.75 -21.87 -1.37
N ASP A 617 17.01 -20.84 -1.78
CA ASP A 617 17.56 -19.70 -2.51
C ASP A 617 18.16 -18.61 -1.60
N PHE A 618 17.52 -18.37 -0.47
CA PHE A 618 17.89 -17.29 0.44
C PHE A 618 18.54 -17.79 1.73
N GLY A 619 18.42 -19.08 2.03
CA GLY A 619 19.25 -19.83 2.98
C GLY A 619 19.50 -19.12 4.31
N ILE A 620 18.73 -19.49 5.32
CA ILE A 620 19.21 -19.45 6.70
C ILE A 620 19.43 -20.91 7.08
N VAL A 621 20.68 -21.31 7.29
CA VAL A 621 20.98 -22.59 7.95
C VAL A 621 20.53 -22.41 9.40
N PHE A 622 19.49 -23.15 9.79
CA PHE A 622 18.94 -23.14 11.15
C PHE A 622 19.85 -23.91 12.10
#